data_AF-A0A318LEA1-F1
#
_entry.id   AF-A0A318LEA1-F1
#
_cell.length_a   1.000
_cell.length_b   1.000
_cell.length_c   1.000
_cell.angle_alpha   90.00
_cell.angle_beta   90.00
_cell.angle_gamma   90.00
#
_symmetry.space_group_name_H-M   'P 1'
#
loop_
_entity.id
_entity.type
_entity.pdbx_description
1 polymer ?
#
loop_
_entity_poly.entity_id
_entity_poly.type
_entity_poly.pdbx_seq_one_letter_code
_entity_poly.pdbx_strand_id
1 'polypeptide(L)'
;MSWNDFYRRRDIIDAVLKQAARNPRAGLPFAEISGAREAFGSEEKLLLALQYKWTQVLTGTLRAEVAGPEDAYDVPGGEPDHVDAVSRAWRTAARENATLRAVLDASVDRYPALRRAYEAELRMLAVTAALAEPHEPRDEVTRVGEAFVSLLRARAGHLTAGRRANPVGQLLRRLAPTA
;
A
#
# COMPACT_ATOMS: atom_id res chain seq x y z
N MET A 1 4.43 11.76 24.68
CA MET A 1 5.56 11.00 24.12
C MET A 1 6.76 11.93 24.06
N SER A 2 7.92 11.45 24.50
CA SER A 2 9.18 12.14 24.30
C SER A 2 9.68 11.95 22.85
N TRP A 3 10.58 12.82 22.39
CA TRP A 3 11.29 12.63 21.11
C TRP A 3 11.99 11.26 21.03
N ASN A 4 12.52 10.79 22.16
CA ASN A 4 13.18 9.49 22.26
C ASN A 4 12.20 8.33 22.01
N ASP A 5 10.96 8.43 22.53
CA ASP A 5 9.92 7.43 22.29
C ASP A 5 9.52 7.37 20.81
N PHE A 6 9.49 8.52 20.13
CA PHE A 6 9.21 8.59 18.71
C PHE A 6 10.29 7.87 17.88
N TYR A 7 11.56 8.20 18.09
CA TYR A 7 12.66 7.56 17.37
C TYR A 7 12.72 6.05 17.64
N ARG A 8 12.56 5.64 18.91
CA ARG A 8 12.51 4.22 19.28
C ARG A 8 11.40 3.48 18.53
N ARG A 9 10.19 4.03 18.47
CA ARG A 9 9.06 3.41 17.75
C ARG A 9 9.33 3.31 16.25
N ARG A 10 9.94 4.35 15.65
CA ARG A 10 10.33 4.33 14.24
C ARG A 10 11.35 3.24 13.95
N ASP A 11 12.41 3.17 14.75
CA ASP A 11 13.50 2.22 14.53
C ASP A 11 13.01 0.76 14.70
N ILE A 12 12.08 0.51 15.63
CA ILE A 12 11.41 -0.79 15.76
C ILE A 12 10.58 -1.13 14.52
N ILE A 13 9.78 -0.18 14.01
CA ILE A 13 9.00 -0.37 12.78
C ILE A 13 9.92 -0.74 11.61
N ASP A 14 11.04 -0.04 11.46
CA ASP A 14 11.97 -0.29 10.36
C ASP A 14 12.68 -1.65 10.52
N ALA A 15 13.03 -2.04 11.75
CA ALA A 15 13.58 -3.37 12.04
C ALA A 15 12.59 -4.49 11.71
N VAL A 16 11.32 -4.34 12.14
CA VAL A 16 10.24 -5.28 11.85
C VAL A 16 10.06 -5.45 10.33
N LEU A 17 9.97 -4.34 9.60
CA LEU A 17 9.80 -4.39 8.14
C LEU A 17 11.02 -4.99 7.44
N LYS A 18 12.24 -4.68 7.90
CA LYS A 18 13.47 -5.27 7.37
C LYS A 18 13.51 -6.79 7.54
N GLN A 19 13.09 -7.30 8.70
CA GLN A 19 13.04 -8.74 8.95
C GLN A 19 11.89 -9.41 8.15
N ALA A 20 10.71 -8.78 8.14
CA ALA A 20 9.54 -9.28 7.41
C ALA A 20 9.77 -9.33 5.89
N ALA A 21 10.68 -8.51 5.33
CA ALA A 21 10.97 -8.48 3.90
C ALA A 21 11.33 -9.87 3.30
N ARG A 22 11.90 -10.77 4.10
CA ARG A 22 12.23 -12.14 3.67
C ARG A 22 11.00 -13.02 3.47
N ASN A 23 9.99 -12.86 4.33
CA ASN A 23 8.73 -13.58 4.23
C ASN A 23 7.59 -12.76 4.86
N PRO A 24 7.01 -11.79 4.12
CA PRO A 24 6.00 -10.88 4.66
C PRO A 24 4.70 -11.58 5.09
N ARG A 25 4.49 -12.82 4.66
CA ARG A 25 3.28 -13.62 4.93
C ARG A 25 3.39 -14.51 6.16
N ALA A 26 4.60 -14.76 6.68
CA ALA A 26 4.81 -15.65 7.83
C ALA A 26 4.31 -15.09 9.17
N GLY A 27 3.87 -13.83 9.20
CA GLY A 27 3.57 -13.10 10.44
C GLY A 27 4.73 -12.27 10.93
N LEU A 28 4.44 -11.32 11.81
CA LEU A 28 5.46 -10.41 12.31
C LEU A 28 6.33 -11.09 13.37
N PRO A 29 7.67 -10.90 13.34
CA PRO A 29 8.58 -11.40 14.36
C PRO A 29 8.50 -10.54 15.64
N PHE A 30 7.29 -10.21 16.12
CA PHE A 30 7.08 -9.24 17.21
C PHE A 30 7.84 -9.59 18.49
N ALA A 31 7.90 -10.88 18.84
CA ALA A 31 8.61 -11.35 20.03
C ALA A 31 10.15 -11.31 19.89
N GLU A 32 10.67 -11.29 18.66
CA GLU A 32 12.11 -11.32 18.38
C GLU A 32 12.71 -9.91 18.28
N ILE A 33 11.88 -8.88 18.12
CA ILE A 33 12.33 -7.49 18.00
C ILE A 33 12.48 -6.87 19.38
N SER A 34 13.73 -6.60 19.76
CA SER A 34 14.07 -5.91 21.01
C SER A 34 13.32 -4.59 21.17
N GLY A 35 12.68 -4.38 22.31
CA GLY A 35 11.95 -3.14 22.63
C GLY A 35 10.52 -3.07 22.06
N ALA A 36 10.09 -4.03 21.23
CA ALA A 36 8.79 -3.98 20.58
C ALA A 36 7.62 -4.11 21.56
N ARG A 37 7.75 -4.97 22.59
CA ARG A 37 6.73 -5.13 23.63
C ARG A 37 6.61 -3.88 24.49
N GLU A 38 7.71 -3.26 24.85
CA GLU A 38 7.73 -2.02 25.64
C GLU A 38 7.17 -0.86 24.84
N ALA A 39 7.53 -0.75 23.56
CA ALA A 39 7.12 0.36 22.71
C ALA A 39 5.65 0.26 22.25
N PHE A 40 5.16 -0.93 21.91
CA PHE A 40 3.82 -1.11 21.31
C PHE A 40 2.85 -1.89 22.20
N GLY A 41 3.31 -2.67 23.18
CA GLY A 41 2.48 -3.49 24.06
C GLY A 41 2.07 -4.82 23.45
N SER A 42 1.63 -4.84 22.19
CA SER A 42 1.18 -6.07 21.50
C SER A 42 1.47 -6.03 19.99
N GLU A 43 1.45 -7.20 19.35
CA GLU A 43 1.54 -7.33 17.90
C GLU A 43 0.39 -6.58 17.20
N GLU A 44 -0.84 -6.68 17.73
CA GLU A 44 -1.99 -5.92 17.23
C GLU A 44 -1.71 -4.41 17.19
N LYS A 45 -1.17 -3.85 18.27
CA LYS A 45 -0.84 -2.42 18.33
C LYS A 45 0.29 -2.03 17.39
N LEU A 46 1.26 -2.93 17.14
CA LEU A 46 2.27 -2.73 16.12
C LEU A 46 1.66 -2.75 14.71
N LEU A 47 0.79 -3.70 14.39
CA LEU A 47 0.09 -3.76 13.11
C LEU A 47 -0.79 -2.54 12.86
N LEU A 48 -1.49 -2.06 13.89
CA LEU A 48 -2.25 -0.80 13.79
C LEU A 48 -1.33 0.41 13.55
N ALA A 49 -0.15 0.44 14.16
CA ALA A 49 0.84 1.48 13.87
C ALA A 49 1.40 1.38 12.44
N LEU A 50 1.57 0.17 11.91
CA LEU A 50 1.93 -0.06 10.50
C LEU A 50 0.80 0.38 9.55
N GLN A 51 -0.46 0.08 9.86
CA GLN A 51 -1.62 0.56 9.09
C GLN A 51 -1.73 2.09 9.13
N TYR A 52 -1.41 2.71 10.26
CA TYR A 52 -1.32 4.16 10.37
C TYR A 52 -0.19 4.73 9.50
N LYS A 53 1.01 4.14 9.54
CA LYS A 53 2.14 4.51 8.66
C LYS A 53 1.72 4.39 7.19
N TRP A 54 1.06 3.31 6.80
CA TRP A 54 0.52 3.12 5.45
C TRP A 54 -0.48 4.22 5.07
N THR A 55 -1.42 4.54 5.96
CA THR A 55 -2.42 5.59 5.73
C THR A 55 -1.75 6.95 5.50
N GLN A 56 -0.72 7.30 6.28
CA GLN A 56 0.04 8.54 6.09
C GLN A 56 0.76 8.58 4.74
N VAL A 57 1.42 7.48 4.34
CA VAL A 57 2.04 7.37 3.02
C VAL A 57 1.01 7.52 1.91
N LEU A 58 -0.06 6.72 1.95
CA LEU A 58 -1.08 6.69 0.91
C LEU A 58 -1.77 8.05 0.76
N THR A 59 -2.17 8.70 1.86
CA THR A 59 -2.79 10.03 1.81
C THR A 59 -1.84 11.10 1.30
N GLY A 60 -0.54 11.02 1.64
CA GLY A 60 0.49 11.89 1.07
C GLY A 60 0.64 11.72 -0.44
N THR A 61 0.72 10.47 -0.92
CA THR A 61 0.81 10.18 -2.36
C THR A 61 -0.47 10.57 -3.10
N LEU A 62 -1.65 10.35 -2.50
CA LEU A 62 -2.93 10.77 -3.07
C LEU A 62 -2.99 12.29 -3.23
N ARG A 63 -2.58 13.06 -2.23
CA ARG A 63 -2.53 14.52 -2.35
C ARG A 63 -1.61 14.96 -3.48
N ALA A 64 -0.44 14.33 -3.63
CA ALA A 64 0.50 14.67 -4.70
C ALA A 64 -0.03 14.34 -6.12
N GLU A 65 -0.81 13.27 -6.28
CA GLU A 65 -1.32 12.82 -7.59
C GLU A 65 -2.70 13.37 -7.95
N VAL A 66 -3.58 13.55 -6.96
CA VAL A 66 -4.97 14.01 -7.14
C VAL A 66 -5.04 15.55 -7.12
N ALA A 67 -4.21 16.22 -6.32
CA ALA A 67 -4.10 17.68 -6.34
C ALA A 67 -2.99 18.17 -7.29
N GLY A 68 -2.73 17.44 -8.38
CA GLY A 68 -1.81 17.86 -9.45
C GLY A 68 -2.16 19.25 -9.99
N PRO A 69 -1.19 19.94 -10.62
CA PRO A 69 -0.94 21.37 -10.46
C PRO A 69 -2.20 22.21 -10.62
N GLU A 70 -2.38 23.15 -9.70
CA GLU A 70 -3.38 24.22 -9.69
C GLU A 70 -3.32 25.14 -10.93
N ASP A 71 -2.51 24.78 -11.94
CA ASP A 71 -2.23 25.50 -13.19
C ASP A 71 -2.73 24.76 -14.46
N ALA A 72 -3.39 23.60 -14.35
CA ALA A 72 -3.94 22.89 -15.52
C ALA A 72 -5.26 23.48 -16.06
N TYR A 73 -5.55 24.75 -15.77
CA TYR A 73 -6.67 25.49 -16.38
C TYR A 73 -6.48 25.72 -17.90
N ASP A 74 -5.29 25.44 -18.44
CA ASP A 74 -4.93 25.70 -19.85
C ASP A 74 -4.69 24.43 -20.70
N VAL A 75 -5.11 23.23 -20.26
CA VAL A 75 -5.14 22.05 -21.14
C VAL A 75 -6.57 21.83 -21.64
N PRO A 76 -6.88 22.08 -22.93
CA PRO A 76 -8.17 21.74 -23.50
C PRO A 76 -8.33 20.22 -23.55
N GLY A 77 -9.18 19.66 -22.68
CA GLY A 77 -9.67 18.29 -22.79
C GLY A 77 -9.58 17.47 -21.50
N GLY A 78 -10.57 17.64 -20.61
CA GLY A 78 -10.99 16.62 -19.66
C GLY A 78 -10.81 16.99 -18.19
N GLU A 79 -11.89 16.82 -17.42
CA GLU A 79 -11.85 16.73 -15.96
C GLU A 79 -10.84 15.61 -15.57
N PRO A 80 -9.97 15.81 -14.56
CA PRO A 80 -8.98 14.82 -14.20
C PRO A 80 -9.64 13.48 -13.85
N ASP A 81 -9.24 12.40 -14.53
CA ASP A 81 -9.72 11.05 -14.22
C ASP A 81 -9.26 10.64 -12.81
N HIS A 82 -10.15 10.80 -11.84
CA HIS A 82 -9.93 10.48 -10.44
C HIS A 82 -9.57 9.01 -10.22
N VAL A 83 -10.16 8.09 -11.01
CA VAL A 83 -9.87 6.66 -10.92
C VAL A 83 -8.42 6.40 -11.31
N ASP A 84 -7.96 7.01 -12.40
CA ASP A 84 -6.59 6.86 -12.86
C ASP A 84 -5.57 7.53 -11.93
N ALA A 85 -5.86 8.72 -11.40
CA ALA A 85 -5.01 9.41 -10.43
C ALA A 85 -4.86 8.60 -9.13
N VAL A 86 -5.96 8.14 -8.55
CA VAL A 86 -5.94 7.29 -7.35
C VAL A 86 -5.26 5.96 -7.63
N SER A 87 -5.49 5.37 -8.80
CA SER A 87 -4.82 4.13 -9.23
C SER A 87 -3.30 4.29 -9.31
N ARG A 88 -2.78 5.40 -9.83
CA ARG A 88 -1.34 5.70 -9.86
C ARG A 88 -0.81 5.90 -8.45
N ALA A 89 -1.47 6.73 -7.65
CA ALA A 89 -1.08 7.01 -6.27
C ALA A 89 -0.95 5.74 -5.43
N TRP A 90 -1.98 4.89 -5.45
CA TRP A 90 -1.99 3.63 -4.70
C TRP A 90 -0.86 2.70 -5.16
N ARG A 91 -0.65 2.55 -6.47
CA ARG A 91 0.41 1.69 -7.01
C ARG A 91 1.81 2.22 -6.68
N THR A 92 2.02 3.52 -6.74
CA THR A 92 3.28 4.16 -6.35
C THR A 92 3.57 3.92 -4.87
N ALA A 93 2.61 4.25 -4.00
CA ALA A 93 2.73 4.00 -2.56
C ALA A 93 3.00 2.52 -2.23
N ALA A 94 2.24 1.61 -2.85
CA ALA A 94 2.38 0.17 -2.65
C ALA A 94 3.72 -0.36 -3.14
N ARG A 95 4.23 0.14 -4.28
CA ARG A 95 5.54 -0.25 -4.83
C ARG A 95 6.68 0.21 -3.92
N GLU A 96 6.63 1.45 -3.45
CA GLU A 96 7.67 2.03 -2.60
C GLU A 96 7.66 1.46 -1.18
N ASN A 97 6.50 0.97 -0.73
CA ASN A 97 6.31 0.38 0.59
C ASN A 97 5.86 -1.09 0.50
N ALA A 98 6.43 -1.85 -0.46
CA ALA A 98 5.98 -3.20 -0.80
C ALA A 98 5.93 -4.16 0.40
N THR A 99 6.95 -4.14 1.26
CA THR A 99 6.99 -4.99 2.45
C THR A 99 5.89 -4.61 3.46
N LEU A 100 5.69 -3.31 3.68
CA LEU A 100 4.63 -2.81 4.57
C LEU A 100 3.25 -3.25 4.08
N ARG A 101 2.97 -3.03 2.78
CA ARG A 101 1.70 -3.44 2.17
C ARG A 101 1.49 -4.95 2.24
N ALA A 102 2.53 -5.73 1.96
CA ALA A 102 2.45 -7.19 2.01
C ALA A 102 2.21 -7.74 3.44
N VAL A 103 2.84 -7.14 4.45
CA VAL A 103 2.60 -7.48 5.86
C VAL A 103 1.15 -7.20 6.26
N LEU A 104 0.63 -6.02 5.90
CA LEU A 104 -0.74 -5.62 6.21
C LEU A 104 -1.76 -6.53 5.51
N ASP A 105 -1.52 -6.84 4.22
CA ASP A 105 -2.36 -7.75 3.44
C ASP A 105 -2.41 -9.16 4.04
N ALA A 106 -1.29 -9.67 4.55
CA ALA A 106 -1.22 -10.99 5.19
C ALA A 106 -1.81 -11.02 6.61
N SER A 107 -2.09 -9.86 7.19
CA SER A 107 -2.48 -9.74 8.60
C SER A 107 -3.91 -9.23 8.80
N VAL A 108 -4.58 -8.79 7.73
CA VAL A 108 -5.85 -8.07 7.78
C VAL A 108 -6.97 -8.82 8.54
N ASP A 109 -6.99 -10.15 8.49
CA ASP A 109 -7.97 -11.02 9.17
C ASP A 109 -7.58 -11.42 10.61
N ARG A 110 -6.37 -11.08 11.07
CA ARG A 110 -5.85 -11.54 12.37
C ARG A 110 -6.51 -10.83 13.55
N TYR A 111 -6.86 -9.56 13.38
CA TYR A 111 -7.39 -8.71 14.45
C TYR A 111 -8.58 -7.87 13.94
N PRO A 112 -9.73 -7.85 14.65
CA PRO A 112 -10.89 -7.05 14.25
C PRO A 112 -10.59 -5.55 14.11
N ALA A 113 -9.70 -5.00 14.95
CA ALA A 113 -9.30 -3.60 14.86
C ALA A 113 -8.55 -3.29 13.56
N LEU A 114 -7.69 -4.21 13.11
CA LEU A 114 -6.96 -4.06 11.85
C LEU A 114 -7.92 -4.18 10.65
N ARG A 115 -8.89 -5.11 10.71
CA ARG A 115 -9.92 -5.24 9.69
C ARG A 115 -10.72 -3.94 9.52
N ARG A 116 -11.18 -3.32 10.61
CA ARG A 116 -11.87 -2.03 10.58
C ARG A 116 -11.02 -0.90 9.98
N ALA A 117 -9.72 -0.89 10.27
CA ALA A 117 -8.80 0.10 9.72
C ALA A 117 -8.56 -0.11 8.21
N TYR A 118 -8.55 -1.36 7.74
CA TYR A 118 -8.52 -1.69 6.32
C TYR A 118 -9.82 -1.30 5.60
N GLU A 119 -10.98 -1.57 6.18
CA GLU A 119 -12.27 -1.13 5.61
C GLU A 119 -12.37 0.40 5.51
N ALA A 120 -11.79 1.13 6.47
CA ALA A 120 -11.68 2.58 6.37
C ALA A 120 -10.79 3.03 5.20
N GLU A 121 -9.69 2.31 4.95
CA GLU A 121 -8.84 2.53 3.76
C GLU A 121 -9.61 2.29 2.46
N LEU A 122 -10.37 1.18 2.37
CA LEU A 122 -11.17 0.85 1.19
C LEU A 122 -12.19 1.94 0.88
N ARG A 123 -12.92 2.42 1.91
CA ARG A 123 -13.91 3.48 1.74
C ARG A 123 -13.28 4.81 1.30
N MET A 124 -12.14 5.16 1.89
CA MET A 124 -11.37 6.35 1.47
C MET A 124 -10.98 6.27 -0.01
N LEU A 125 -10.50 5.11 -0.48
CA LEU A 125 -10.12 4.93 -1.89
C LEU A 125 -11.33 5.02 -2.83
N ALA A 126 -12.46 4.40 -2.48
CA ALA A 126 -13.68 4.46 -3.29
C ALA A 126 -14.19 5.90 -3.46
N VAL A 127 -14.26 6.65 -2.36
CA VAL A 127 -14.71 8.06 -2.38
C VAL A 127 -13.71 8.96 -3.11
N THR A 128 -12.41 8.80 -2.87
CA THR A 128 -11.38 9.64 -3.52
C THR A 128 -11.31 9.38 -5.02
N ALA A 129 -11.64 8.17 -5.47
CA ALA A 129 -11.71 7.80 -6.88
C ALA A 129 -13.04 8.19 -7.55
N ALA A 130 -13.96 8.84 -6.83
CA ALA A 130 -15.32 9.16 -7.28
C ALA A 130 -16.12 7.91 -7.72
N LEU A 131 -15.85 6.75 -7.11
CA LEU A 131 -16.55 5.48 -7.39
C LEU A 131 -17.73 5.24 -6.45
N ALA A 132 -17.84 6.04 -5.38
CA ALA A 132 -18.88 5.95 -4.36
C ALA A 132 -19.04 7.32 -3.68
N GLU A 133 -20.26 7.65 -3.29
CA GLU A 133 -20.54 8.90 -2.57
C GLU A 133 -20.31 8.77 -1.05
N PRO A 134 -19.87 9.84 -0.34
CA PRO A 134 -19.60 9.79 1.10
C PRO A 134 -20.78 9.41 1.99
N HIS A 135 -22.02 9.59 1.48
CA HIS A 135 -23.26 9.37 2.21
C HIS A 135 -23.90 8.01 1.92
N GLU A 136 -23.34 7.23 1.00
CA GLU A 136 -23.76 5.86 0.75
C GLU A 136 -23.55 4.97 2.00
N PRO A 137 -24.33 3.87 2.13
CA PRO A 137 -24.12 2.88 3.17
C PRO A 137 -22.67 2.40 3.22
N ARG A 138 -22.08 2.34 4.43
CA ARG A 138 -20.65 2.04 4.61
C ARG A 138 -20.24 0.69 4.03
N ASP A 139 -21.12 -0.30 4.07
CA ASP A 139 -20.87 -1.64 3.53
C ASP A 139 -20.85 -1.64 1.98
N GLU A 140 -21.65 -0.80 1.33
CA GLU A 140 -21.62 -0.60 -0.12
C GLU A 140 -20.32 0.06 -0.55
N VAL A 141 -19.96 1.19 0.08
CA VAL A 141 -18.69 1.89 -0.19
C VAL A 141 -17.48 0.97 0.06
N THR A 142 -17.53 0.11 1.08
CA THR A 142 -16.48 -0.87 1.38
C THR A 142 -16.35 -1.91 0.26
N ARG A 143 -17.47 -2.45 -0.24
CA ARG A 143 -17.48 -3.41 -1.36
C ARG A 143 -16.92 -2.80 -2.65
N VAL A 144 -17.29 -1.54 -2.96
CA VAL A 144 -16.72 -0.80 -4.09
C VAL A 144 -15.21 -0.65 -3.94
N GLY A 145 -14.75 -0.22 -2.78
CA GLY A 145 -13.31 -0.09 -2.48
C GLY A 145 -12.57 -1.42 -2.57
N GLU A 146 -13.16 -2.52 -2.09
CA GLU A 146 -12.59 -3.86 -2.18
C GLU A 146 -12.43 -4.32 -3.64
N ALA A 147 -13.47 -4.13 -4.46
CA ALA A 147 -13.42 -4.42 -5.89
C ALA A 147 -12.34 -3.60 -6.59
N PHE A 148 -12.26 -2.31 -6.27
CA PHE A 148 -11.25 -1.42 -6.83
C PHE A 148 -9.82 -1.86 -6.47
N VAL A 149 -9.52 -2.09 -5.20
CA VAL A 149 -8.19 -2.56 -4.76
C VAL A 149 -7.83 -3.91 -5.37
N SER A 150 -8.81 -4.80 -5.53
CA SER A 150 -8.59 -6.09 -6.21
C SER A 150 -8.13 -5.91 -7.66
N LEU A 151 -8.73 -4.98 -8.41
CA LEU A 151 -8.29 -4.62 -9.76
C LEU A 151 -6.89 -3.99 -9.77
N LEU A 152 -6.58 -3.12 -8.81
CA LEU A 152 -5.25 -2.51 -8.67
C LEU A 152 -4.16 -3.56 -8.46
N ARG A 153 -4.43 -4.56 -7.60
CA ARG A 153 -3.53 -5.68 -7.31
C ARG A 153 -3.36 -6.60 -8.52
N ALA A 154 -4.45 -6.97 -9.20
CA ALA A 154 -4.38 -7.82 -10.39
C ALA A 154 -3.48 -7.20 -11.47
N ARG A 155 -3.66 -5.91 -11.74
CA ARG A 155 -2.83 -5.18 -12.72
C ARG A 155 -1.37 -5.08 -12.30
N ALA A 156 -1.08 -4.86 -11.01
CA ALA A 156 0.30 -4.85 -10.51
C ALA A 156 1.00 -6.22 -10.66
N GLY A 157 0.28 -7.31 -10.42
CA GLY A 157 0.76 -8.69 -10.62
C GLY A 157 1.10 -8.99 -12.09
N HIS A 158 0.25 -8.56 -13.02
CA HIS A 158 0.53 -8.69 -14.45
C HIS A 158 1.78 -7.91 -14.90
N LEU A 159 1.97 -6.69 -14.38
CA LEU A 159 3.17 -5.88 -14.69
C LEU A 159 4.47 -6.51 -14.15
N THR A 160 4.42 -7.21 -13.01
CA THR A 160 5.59 -7.90 -12.46
C THR A 160 5.90 -9.20 -13.21
N ALA A 161 4.88 -9.94 -13.64
CA ALA A 161 5.05 -11.15 -14.44
C ALA A 161 5.65 -10.85 -15.83
N GLY A 162 5.15 -9.82 -16.52
CA GLY A 162 5.67 -9.41 -17.84
C GLY A 162 7.13 -8.96 -17.82
N ARG A 163 7.64 -8.44 -16.69
CA ARG A 163 9.06 -8.07 -16.53
C ARG A 163 9.99 -9.26 -16.28
N ARG A 164 9.48 -10.34 -15.66
CA ARG A 164 10.27 -11.56 -15.37
C ARG A 164 10.26 -12.56 -16.52
N ALA A 165 9.25 -12.52 -17.38
CA ALA A 165 9.11 -13.46 -18.48
C ALA A 165 9.40 -12.78 -19.83
N ASN A 166 10.67 -12.62 -20.19
CA ASN A 166 11.04 -12.59 -21.60
C ASN A 166 12.01 -13.75 -21.92
N PRO A 167 11.52 -15.01 -21.93
CA PRO A 167 12.32 -16.16 -22.29
C PRO A 167 12.82 -16.07 -23.75
N VAL A 168 12.09 -15.37 -24.62
CA VAL A 168 12.45 -15.15 -26.03
C VAL A 168 13.65 -14.20 -26.12
N GLY A 169 13.72 -13.15 -25.31
CA GLY A 169 14.88 -12.25 -25.26
C GLY A 169 16.17 -12.93 -24.78
N GLN A 170 16.07 -13.90 -23.86
CA GLN A 170 17.23 -14.71 -23.44
C GLN A 170 17.67 -15.73 -24.49
N LEU A 171 16.73 -16.30 -25.26
CA LEU A 171 17.01 -17.20 -26.38
C LEU A 171 17.67 -16.45 -27.55
N LEU A 172 17.17 -15.26 -27.92
CA LEU A 172 17.76 -14.44 -28.97
C LEU A 172 19.18 -13.96 -28.62
N ARG A 173 19.46 -13.71 -27.33
CA ARG A 173 20.81 -13.36 -26.86
C ARG A 173 21.80 -14.52 -26.92
N ARG A 174 21.32 -15.78 -26.94
CA ARG A 174 22.15 -16.99 -27.12
C ARG A 174 22.40 -17.35 -28.59
N LEU A 175 21.71 -16.70 -29.53
CA LEU A 175 21.84 -16.94 -30.97
C LEU A 175 22.58 -15.83 -31.72
N ALA A 176 23.00 -14.77 -31.02
CA ALA A 176 23.86 -13.74 -31.61
C ALA A 176 25.29 -14.29 -31.78
N PRO A 177 25.85 -14.36 -33.00
CA PRO A 177 27.24 -14.73 -33.20
C PRO A 177 28.14 -13.67 -32.59
N THR A 178 29.08 -14.05 -31.74
CA THR A 178 30.23 -13.21 -31.40
C THR A 178 31.08 -13.04 -32.65
N ALA A 179 31.00 -11.86 -33.26
CA ALA A 179 31.99 -11.37 -34.23
C ALA A 179 33.16 -10.71 -33.50
#